data_AF-K1SXD7-F1
#
_entry.id   AF-K1SXD7-F1
#
_cell.length_a   1.000
_cell.length_b   1.000
_cell.length_c   1.000
_cell.angle_alpha   90.00
_cell.angle_beta   90.00
_cell.angle_gamma   90.00
#
_symmetry.space_group_name_H-M   'P 1'
#
loop_
_entity.id
_entity.type
_entity.pdbx_description
1 polymer ?
#
loop_
_entity_poly.entity_id
_entity_poly.type
_entity_poly.pdbx_seq_one_letter_code
_entity_poly.pdbx_strand_id
1 'polypeptide(L)'
;PLHEPDPVEDLETGAIKTLKPHYHVMYFHGAPITPKAGRSIFESWTWIVTPHKAEFFQVGSVRNLSRYFVHLDQPEKQHWAEKPEEVLTCLNGFPLDLERELTRKDKREMKKQTFAFIQDRSITEFSELVDVLMHTGDWVLFDFVTDNYGVVQNYLMSIRKRAQE
;
A
#
# COMPACT_ATOMS: atom_id res chain seq x y z
N PRO A 1 5.39 12.82 10.91
CA PRO A 1 5.20 14.05 11.73
C PRO A 1 5.60 13.82 13.19
N LEU A 2 5.79 14.89 13.97
CA LEU A 2 5.81 14.79 15.42
C LEU A 2 4.40 14.40 15.88
N HIS A 3 4.27 13.28 16.57
CA HIS A 3 3.01 12.88 17.18
C HIS A 3 2.97 13.36 18.62
N GLU A 4 2.05 14.28 18.91
CA GLU A 4 1.71 14.75 20.24
C GLU A 4 0.34 14.17 20.62
N PRO A 5 0.30 12.97 21.23
CA PRO A 5 -0.96 12.33 21.56
C PRO A 5 -1.67 13.05 22.70
N ASP A 6 -2.99 13.18 22.57
CA ASP A 6 -3.83 13.69 23.64
C ASP A 6 -3.76 12.77 24.89
N PRO A 7 -3.95 13.32 26.09
CA PRO A 7 -3.99 12.51 27.31
C PRO A 7 -5.11 11.47 27.23
N VAL A 8 -4.77 10.19 27.41
CA VAL A 8 -5.76 9.11 27.44
C VAL A 8 -5.95 8.65 28.88
N GLU A 9 -7.19 8.56 29.32
CA GLU A 9 -7.52 7.96 30.61
C GLU A 9 -7.41 6.44 30.50
N ASP A 10 -6.57 5.86 31.35
CA ASP A 10 -6.50 4.42 31.53
C ASP A 10 -7.80 3.95 32.20
N LEU A 11 -8.62 3.22 31.45
CA LEU A 11 -9.93 2.74 31.89
C LEU A 11 -9.86 1.77 33.07
N GLU A 12 -8.70 1.16 33.36
CA GLU A 12 -8.52 0.25 34.49
C GLU A 12 -8.05 0.97 35.76
N THR A 13 -7.26 2.03 35.61
CA THR A 13 -6.61 2.70 36.74
C THR A 13 -7.12 4.13 37.00
N GLY A 14 -7.87 4.72 36.08
CA GLY A 14 -8.26 6.14 36.09
C GLY A 14 -7.08 7.11 35.92
N ALA A 15 -5.87 6.59 35.64
CA ALA A 15 -4.69 7.42 35.47
C ALA A 15 -4.68 8.06 34.09
N ILE A 16 -4.48 9.37 34.04
CA ILE A 16 -4.26 10.07 32.77
C ILE A 16 -2.84 9.75 32.29
N LYS A 17 -2.74 8.98 31.21
CA LYS A 17 -1.48 8.65 30.55
C LYS A 17 -1.32 9.49 29.29
N THR A 18 -0.43 10.48 29.38
CA THR A 18 0.05 11.21 28.21
C THR A 18 1.36 10.58 27.74
N LEU A 19 1.36 10.00 26.55
CA LEU A 19 2.59 9.51 25.93
C LEU A 19 3.48 10.70 25.55
N LYS A 20 4.80 10.53 25.65
CA LYS A 20 5.75 11.59 25.26
C LYS A 20 5.62 11.87 23.75
N PRO A 21 5.88 13.12 23.31
CA PRO A 21 6.00 13.43 21.90
C PRO A 21 7.04 12.50 21.24
N HIS A 22 6.66 11.87 20.13
CA HIS A 22 7.50 10.87 19.46
C HIS A 22 7.33 10.92 17.94
N TYR A 23 8.27 10.32 17.23
CA TYR A 23 8.20 10.13 15.79
C TYR A 23 7.97 8.64 15.49
N HIS A 24 7.05 8.36 14.58
CA HIS A 24 7.03 7.05 13.93
C HIS A 24 8.05 7.04 12.79
N VAL A 25 8.89 6.00 12.78
CA VAL A 25 9.94 5.82 11.77
C VAL A 25 9.75 4.46 11.13
N MET A 26 9.73 4.45 9.80
CA MET A 26 9.76 3.22 9.02
C MET A 26 11.12 3.09 8.36
N TYR A 27 11.75 1.94 8.53
CA TYR A 27 13.07 1.66 7.99
C TYR A 27 13.00 0.50 7.00
N PHE A 28 13.47 0.76 5.79
CA PHE A 28 13.55 -0.22 4.73
C PHE A 28 15.00 -0.63 4.52
N HIS A 29 15.34 -1.87 4.88
CA HIS A 29 16.67 -2.40 4.61
C HIS A 29 16.75 -2.89 3.16
N GLY A 30 17.87 -2.61 2.47
CA GLY A 30 18.04 -2.97 1.06
C GLY A 30 18.14 -4.48 0.79
N ALA A 31 18.29 -5.29 1.84
CA ALA A 31 18.28 -6.75 1.76
C ALA A 31 17.41 -7.35 2.87
N PRO A 32 17.01 -8.63 2.76
CA PRO A 32 16.33 -9.30 3.85
C PRO A 32 17.24 -9.43 5.08
N ILE A 33 16.79 -8.94 6.22
CA ILE A 33 17.46 -9.11 7.51
C ILE A 33 16.49 -9.63 8.57
N THR A 34 17.05 -10.27 9.60
CA THR A 34 16.26 -10.70 10.75
C THR A 34 15.83 -9.48 11.59
N PRO A 35 14.69 -9.56 12.30
CA PRO A 35 14.29 -8.50 13.24
C PRO A 35 15.35 -8.22 14.32
N LYS A 36 16.13 -9.23 14.71
CA LYS A 36 17.25 -9.07 15.66
C LYS A 36 18.36 -8.21 15.05
N ALA A 37 18.78 -8.51 13.82
CA ALA A 37 19.81 -7.72 13.13
C ALA A 37 19.33 -6.27 12.89
N GLY A 38 18.06 -6.09 12.49
CA GLY A 38 17.45 -4.77 12.35
C GLY A 38 17.54 -3.95 13.65
N ARG A 39 17.17 -4.55 14.79
CA ARG A 39 17.25 -3.88 16.10
C ARG A 39 18.67 -3.46 16.47
N SER A 40 19.66 -4.33 16.25
CA SER A 40 21.05 -4.01 16.59
C SER A 40 21.61 -2.81 15.80
N ILE A 41 21.08 -2.52 14.61
CA ILE A 41 21.41 -1.28 13.87
C ILE A 41 20.98 -0.06 14.69
N PHE A 42 19.74 -0.05 15.19
CA PHE A 42 19.21 1.07 15.97
C PHE A 42 19.83 1.19 17.36
N GLU A 43 20.14 0.07 18.03
CA GLU A 43 20.86 0.06 19.31
C GLU A 43 22.26 0.68 19.19
N SER A 44 22.85 0.66 17.99
CA SER A 44 24.16 1.30 17.74
C SER A 44 24.09 2.83 17.59
N TRP A 45 22.89 3.39 17.40
CA TRP A 45 22.72 4.83 17.19
C TRP A 45 22.55 5.55 18.52
N THR A 46 23.64 6.07 19.06
CA THR A 46 23.67 6.75 20.37
C THR A 46 22.94 8.10 20.38
N TRP A 47 22.57 8.64 19.22
CA TRP A 47 21.91 9.93 19.06
C TRP A 47 20.38 9.82 18.93
N ILE A 48 19.81 8.61 18.91
CA ILE A 48 18.36 8.39 18.96
C ILE A 48 17.99 7.66 20.23
N VAL A 49 16.96 8.15 20.93
CA VAL A 49 16.29 7.37 21.97
C VAL A 49 15.28 6.45 21.29
N THR A 50 15.61 5.16 21.22
CA THR A 50 14.67 4.16 20.71
C THR A 50 13.92 3.49 21.85
N PRO A 51 12.61 3.26 21.69
CA PRO A 51 11.81 2.64 22.74
C PRO A 51 12.18 1.16 22.97
N HIS A 52 11.75 0.61 24.12
CA HIS A 52 12.01 -0.77 24.50
C HIS A 52 11.45 -1.78 23.47
N LYS A 53 11.96 -3.02 23.52
CA LYS A 53 11.72 -4.13 22.57
C LYS A 53 10.28 -4.29 22.04
N ALA A 54 9.26 -3.94 22.83
CA ALA A 54 7.85 -4.08 22.45
C ALA A 54 7.41 -3.13 21.33
N GLU A 55 8.11 -2.02 21.11
CA GLU A 55 7.71 -0.99 20.13
C GLU A 55 8.40 -1.15 18.77
N PHE A 56 9.33 -2.09 18.63
CA PHE A 56 9.97 -2.42 17.35
C PHE A 56 9.34 -3.68 16.74
N PHE A 57 8.55 -3.50 15.68
CA PHE A 57 7.85 -4.59 15.01
C PHE A 57 8.18 -4.65 13.51
N GLN A 58 8.04 -5.85 12.94
CA GLN A 58 8.22 -6.06 11.51
C GLN A 58 6.99 -5.54 10.76
N VAL A 59 7.23 -4.75 9.71
CA VAL A 59 6.17 -4.18 8.88
C VAL A 59 5.69 -5.25 7.89
N GLY A 60 4.39 -5.57 7.94
CA GLY A 60 3.77 -6.52 7.00
C GLY A 60 3.42 -5.90 5.64
N SER A 61 3.19 -4.59 5.59
CA SER A 61 2.91 -3.83 4.37
C SER A 61 3.40 -2.38 4.54
N VAL A 62 4.32 -1.97 3.67
CA VAL A 62 4.85 -0.59 3.64
C VAL A 62 3.71 0.40 3.41
N ARG A 63 2.80 0.09 2.50
CA ARG A 63 1.62 0.90 2.19
C ARG A 63 0.75 1.15 3.41
N ASN A 64 0.33 0.08 4.09
CA ASN A 64 -0.59 0.22 5.22
C ASN A 64 0.04 1.04 6.35
N LEU A 65 1.33 0.86 6.64
CA LEU A 65 2.00 1.64 7.67
C LEU A 65 2.24 3.10 7.24
N SER A 66 2.50 3.33 5.94
CA SER A 66 2.66 4.69 5.39
C SER A 66 1.36 5.49 5.51
N ARG A 67 0.23 4.88 5.17
CA ARG A 67 -1.11 5.47 5.34
C ARG A 67 -1.47 5.70 6.81
N TYR A 68 -1.01 4.81 7.69
CA TYR A 68 -1.21 4.95 9.13
C TYR A 68 -0.49 6.20 9.70
N PHE A 69 0.73 6.52 9.24
CA PHE A 69 1.47 7.71 9.71
C PHE A 69 0.74 9.03 9.48
N VAL A 70 -0.16 9.07 8.50
CA VAL A 70 -0.96 10.25 8.13
C VAL A 70 -2.46 10.05 8.39
N HIS A 71 -2.84 8.96 9.07
CA HIS A 71 -4.22 8.63 9.44
C HIS A 71 -5.22 8.69 8.26
N LEU A 72 -4.79 8.32 7.05
CA LEU A 72 -5.64 8.39 5.85
C LEU A 72 -6.90 7.50 5.92
N ASP A 73 -6.86 6.46 6.74
CA ASP A 73 -7.94 5.48 6.92
C ASP A 73 -8.80 5.75 8.18
N GLN A 74 -8.52 6.83 8.93
CA GLN A 74 -9.21 7.20 10.18
C GLN A 74 -9.86 8.58 10.03
N PRO A 75 -11.15 8.64 9.63
CA PRO A 75 -11.88 9.90 9.41
C PRO A 75 -11.81 10.87 10.60
N GLU A 76 -11.79 10.31 11.81
CA GLU A 76 -11.77 11.04 13.08
C GLU A 76 -10.41 11.66 13.43
N LYS A 77 -9.33 11.31 12.70
CA LYS A 77 -7.95 11.77 12.95
C LYS A 77 -7.29 12.39 11.72
N GLN A 78 -8.07 12.86 10.76
CA GLN A 78 -7.65 13.35 9.43
C GLN A 78 -6.77 14.62 9.42
N HIS A 79 -6.17 15.03 10.55
CA HIS A 79 -5.33 16.23 10.67
C HIS A 79 -4.18 16.31 9.65
N TRP A 80 -3.80 15.20 9.01
CA TRP A 80 -2.69 15.11 8.05
C TRP A 80 -3.12 14.63 6.65
N ALA A 81 -4.41 14.41 6.42
CA ALA A 81 -4.92 13.76 5.22
C ALA A 81 -4.88 14.63 3.97
N GLU A 82 -4.94 15.96 4.13
CA GLU A 82 -5.02 16.89 2.99
C GLU A 82 -3.72 16.95 2.18
N LYS A 83 -2.56 16.75 2.83
CA LYS A 83 -1.25 16.78 2.18
C LYS A 83 -0.21 15.85 2.84
N PRO A 84 -0.34 14.53 2.68
CA PRO A 84 0.53 13.55 3.33
C PRO A 84 2.02 13.76 3.04
N GLU A 85 2.35 14.17 1.82
CA GLU A 85 3.72 14.35 1.35
C GLU A 85 4.41 15.58 1.96
N GLU A 86 3.66 16.58 2.40
CA GLU A 86 4.21 17.74 3.14
C GLU A 86 4.52 17.39 4.61
N VAL A 87 3.93 16.29 5.10
CA VAL A 87 3.98 15.88 6.52
C VAL A 87 4.98 14.74 6.75
N LEU A 88 5.24 13.94 5.72
CA LEU A 88 6.19 12.83 5.74
C LEU A 88 7.57 13.26 5.26
N THR A 89 8.58 12.95 6.05
CA THR A 89 9.98 13.11 5.62
C THR A 89 10.49 11.79 5.04
N CYS A 90 10.53 11.69 3.72
CA CYS A 90 11.12 10.56 3.01
C CYS A 90 12.61 10.78 2.81
N LEU A 91 13.43 9.82 3.24
CA LEU A 91 14.88 9.85 3.12
C LEU A 91 15.37 8.75 2.18
N ASN A 92 16.47 8.99 1.47
CA ASN A 92 17.20 8.00 0.67
C ASN A 92 16.34 7.22 -0.35
N GLY A 93 15.34 7.87 -0.95
CA GLY A 93 14.47 7.22 -1.93
C GLY A 93 13.59 6.12 -1.34
N PHE A 94 13.17 6.28 -0.07
CA PHE A 94 12.23 5.36 0.58
C PHE A 94 11.01 5.09 -0.32
N PRO A 95 10.59 3.82 -0.50
CA PRO A 95 9.49 3.45 -1.38
C PRO A 95 8.14 3.77 -0.72
N LEU A 96 7.81 5.06 -0.64
CA LEU A 96 6.53 5.53 -0.09
C LEU A 96 5.38 5.05 -0.99
N ASP A 97 4.38 4.44 -0.38
CA ASP A 97 3.15 4.03 -1.04
C ASP A 97 1.97 4.50 -0.19
N LEU A 98 1.19 5.45 -0.72
CA LEU A 98 -0.01 5.99 -0.08
C LEU A 98 -1.28 5.57 -0.82
N GLU A 99 -1.17 4.78 -1.88
CA GLU A 99 -2.31 4.38 -2.67
C GLU A 99 -3.27 3.51 -1.84
N ARG A 100 -4.54 3.53 -2.19
CA ARG A 100 -5.53 2.69 -1.53
C ARG A 100 -5.43 1.28 -2.09
N GLU A 101 -5.38 0.28 -1.22
CA GLU A 101 -5.46 -1.12 -1.67
C GLU A 101 -6.81 -1.41 -2.35
N LEU A 102 -6.75 -2.03 -3.52
CA LEU A 102 -7.94 -2.59 -4.16
C LEU A 102 -8.54 -3.68 -3.28
N THR A 103 -9.78 -3.48 -2.86
CA THR A 103 -10.51 -4.47 -2.05
C THR A 103 -10.78 -5.72 -2.87
N ARG A 104 -11.18 -6.82 -2.21
CA ARG A 104 -11.66 -8.02 -2.90
C ARG A 104 -12.84 -7.72 -3.85
N LYS A 105 -13.68 -6.75 -3.50
CA LYS A 105 -14.79 -6.30 -4.33
C LYS A 105 -14.28 -5.54 -5.55
N ASP A 106 -13.34 -4.62 -5.36
CA ASP A 106 -12.73 -3.84 -6.45
C ASP A 106 -12.07 -4.78 -7.45
N LYS A 107 -11.25 -5.73 -6.98
CA LYS A 107 -10.60 -6.74 -7.83
C LYS A 107 -11.61 -7.60 -8.62
N ARG A 108 -12.80 -7.86 -8.08
CA ARG A 108 -13.86 -8.59 -8.80
C ARG A 108 -14.51 -7.71 -9.87
N GLU A 109 -14.75 -6.44 -9.57
CA GLU A 109 -15.31 -5.52 -10.56
C GLU A 109 -14.32 -5.27 -11.70
N MET A 110 -13.02 -5.11 -11.38
CA MET A 110 -11.95 -5.03 -12.38
C MET A 110 -11.96 -6.24 -13.33
N LYS A 111 -12.04 -7.46 -12.81
CA LYS A 111 -12.16 -8.68 -13.64
C LYS A 111 -13.36 -8.61 -14.59
N LYS A 112 -14.50 -8.20 -14.06
CA LYS A 112 -15.74 -8.09 -14.85
C LYS A 112 -15.59 -7.02 -15.94
N GLN A 113 -15.04 -5.86 -15.60
CA GLN A 113 -14.75 -4.77 -16.53
C GLN A 113 -13.77 -5.21 -17.62
N THR A 114 -12.68 -5.92 -17.27
CA THR A 114 -11.73 -6.47 -18.23
C THR A 114 -12.41 -7.38 -19.25
N PHE A 115 -13.21 -8.35 -18.80
CA PHE A 115 -13.85 -9.29 -19.72
C PHE A 115 -14.94 -8.64 -20.56
N ALA A 116 -15.74 -7.72 -19.99
CA ALA A 116 -16.70 -6.93 -20.75
C ALA A 116 -16.01 -6.11 -21.84
N PHE A 117 -14.90 -5.44 -21.51
CA PHE A 117 -14.13 -4.65 -22.46
C PHE A 117 -13.60 -5.47 -23.64
N ILE A 118 -13.09 -6.69 -23.36
CA ILE A 118 -12.66 -7.63 -24.39
C ILE A 118 -13.83 -8.03 -25.30
N GLN A 119 -14.98 -8.35 -24.72
CA GLN A 119 -16.17 -8.77 -25.47
C GLN A 119 -16.74 -7.65 -26.34
N ASP A 120 -16.93 -6.46 -25.76
CA ASP A 120 -17.53 -5.31 -26.43
C ASP A 120 -16.71 -4.85 -27.64
N ARG A 121 -15.38 -5.02 -27.57
CA ARG A 121 -14.45 -4.66 -28.64
C ARG A 121 -14.01 -5.83 -29.52
N SER A 122 -14.51 -7.04 -29.25
CA SER A 122 -14.14 -8.26 -29.97
C SER A 122 -12.62 -8.51 -30.04
N ILE A 123 -11.91 -8.17 -28.96
CA ILE A 123 -10.46 -8.32 -28.89
C ILE A 123 -10.11 -9.81 -28.80
N THR A 124 -9.21 -10.28 -29.66
CA THR A 124 -8.82 -11.71 -29.69
C THR A 124 -7.36 -11.96 -29.36
N GLU A 125 -6.55 -10.90 -29.33
CA GLU A 125 -5.12 -10.97 -29.04
C GLU A 125 -4.74 -10.08 -27.86
N PHE A 126 -3.78 -10.54 -27.05
CA PHE A 126 -3.38 -9.79 -25.85
C PHE A 126 -2.60 -8.52 -26.19
N SER A 127 -1.81 -8.52 -27.26
CA SER A 127 -1.14 -7.30 -27.73
C SER A 127 -2.13 -6.20 -28.07
N GLU A 128 -3.22 -6.54 -28.79
CA GLU A 128 -4.30 -5.60 -29.09
C GLU A 128 -4.96 -5.06 -27.82
N LEU A 129 -5.21 -5.92 -26.83
CA LEU A 129 -5.75 -5.48 -25.53
C LEU A 129 -4.84 -4.46 -24.85
N VAL A 130 -3.53 -4.75 -24.80
CA VAL A 130 -2.53 -3.85 -24.19
C VAL A 130 -2.47 -2.53 -24.94
N ASP A 131 -2.41 -2.55 -26.26
CA ASP A 131 -2.39 -1.35 -27.11
C ASP A 131 -3.60 -0.47 -26.87
N VAL A 132 -4.80 -1.06 -26.86
CA VAL A 132 -6.03 -0.31 -26.61
C VAL A 132 -6.01 0.29 -25.20
N LEU A 133 -5.62 -0.47 -24.17
CA LEU A 133 -5.60 0.02 -22.78
C LEU A 133 -4.62 1.17 -22.58
N MET A 134 -3.43 1.13 -23.21
CA MET A 134 -2.46 2.24 -23.16
C MET A 134 -3.06 3.57 -23.63
N HIS A 135 -4.07 3.54 -24.51
CA HIS A 135 -4.74 4.72 -25.04
C HIS A 135 -5.97 5.17 -24.23
N THR A 136 -6.42 4.39 -23.24
CA THR A 136 -7.60 4.73 -22.42
C THR A 136 -7.29 5.70 -21.27
N GLY A 137 -6.05 5.73 -20.80
CA GLY A 137 -5.65 6.46 -19.59
C GLY A 137 -6.09 5.77 -18.28
N ASP A 138 -6.75 4.62 -18.34
CA ASP A 138 -7.11 3.81 -17.17
C ASP A 138 -5.93 2.92 -16.76
N TRP A 139 -4.96 3.53 -16.07
CA TRP A 139 -3.76 2.84 -15.59
C TRP A 139 -4.06 1.72 -14.59
N VAL A 140 -5.14 1.85 -13.81
CA VAL A 140 -5.55 0.81 -12.86
C VAL A 140 -6.02 -0.44 -13.59
N LEU A 141 -6.81 -0.29 -14.66
CA LEU A 141 -7.20 -1.42 -15.51
C LEU A 141 -6.03 -1.99 -16.29
N PHE A 142 -5.14 -1.13 -16.78
CA PHE A 142 -3.91 -1.55 -17.45
C PHE A 142 -3.05 -2.45 -16.53
N ASP A 143 -2.72 -1.98 -15.33
CA ASP A 143 -1.92 -2.73 -14.35
C ASP A 143 -2.62 -4.03 -13.93
N PHE A 144 -3.94 -3.96 -13.72
CA PHE A 144 -4.72 -5.15 -13.40
C PHE A 144 -4.61 -6.22 -14.52
N VAL A 145 -4.68 -5.82 -15.78
CA VAL A 145 -4.60 -6.73 -16.93
C VAL A 145 -3.20 -7.33 -17.09
N THR A 146 -2.16 -6.51 -16.99
CA THR A 146 -0.76 -6.95 -17.15
C THR A 146 -0.31 -7.85 -16.00
N ASP A 147 -0.68 -7.53 -14.75
CA ASP A 147 -0.41 -8.37 -13.58
C ASP A 147 -1.16 -9.72 -13.61
N ASN A 148 -2.30 -9.78 -14.28
CA ASN A 148 -3.14 -10.98 -14.38
C ASN A 148 -3.06 -11.65 -15.76
N TYR A 149 -1.96 -11.45 -16.50
CA TYR A 149 -1.72 -11.96 -17.85
C TYR A 149 -2.21 -13.40 -18.07
N GLY A 150 -1.88 -14.34 -17.17
CA GLY A 150 -2.23 -15.75 -17.36
C GLY A 150 -3.74 -16.01 -17.43
N VAL A 151 -4.55 -15.29 -16.65
CA VAL A 151 -6.02 -15.44 -16.69
C VAL A 151 -6.59 -14.80 -17.95
N VAL A 152 -6.11 -13.60 -18.30
CA VAL A 152 -6.59 -12.84 -19.45
C VAL A 152 -6.23 -13.55 -20.77
N GLN A 153 -4.99 -14.01 -20.90
CA GLN A 153 -4.51 -14.74 -22.07
C GLN A 153 -5.31 -16.03 -22.30
N ASN A 154 -5.59 -16.80 -21.25
CA ASN A 154 -6.39 -18.01 -21.36
C ASN A 154 -7.83 -17.72 -21.83
N TYR A 155 -8.42 -16.62 -21.38
CA TYR A 155 -9.74 -16.18 -21.81
C TYR A 155 -9.75 -15.77 -23.30
N LEU A 156 -8.77 -14.97 -23.73
CA LEU A 156 -8.60 -14.57 -25.13
C LEU A 156 -8.42 -15.78 -26.05
N MET A 157 -7.57 -16.74 -25.67
CA MET A 157 -7.39 -17.99 -26.43
C MET A 157 -8.69 -18.77 -26.57
N SER A 158 -9.52 -18.81 -25.51
CA SER A 158 -10.82 -19.48 -25.55
C SER A 158 -11.80 -18.77 -26.50
N ILE A 159 -11.83 -17.43 -26.50
CA ILE A 159 -12.65 -16.66 -27.46
C ILE A 159 -12.19 -16.91 -28.89
N ARG A 160 -10.89 -16.81 -29.15
CA ARG A 160 -10.30 -16.98 -30.48
C ARG A 160 -10.62 -18.36 -31.06
N LYS A 161 -10.48 -19.42 -30.26
CA LYS A 161 -10.83 -20.78 -30.67
C LYS A 161 -12.31 -20.89 -31.05
N ARG A 162 -13.20 -20.34 -30.23
CA ARG A 162 -14.65 -20.35 -30.49
C ARG A 162 -15.02 -19.57 -31.76
N ALA A 163 -14.30 -18.51 -32.11
CA ALA A 163 -14.55 -17.75 -33.33
C ALA A 163 -14.09 -18.46 -34.62
N GLN A 164 -13.32 -19.55 -34.49
CA GLN A 164 -12.83 -20.38 -35.60
C GLN A 164 -13.71 -21.63 -35.84
N GLU A 165 -14.68 -21.88 -34.96
CA GLU A 165 -15.67 -22.98 -35.03
C GLU A 165 -16.99 -22.48 -35.64
#